data_AF-A0A060Z5X5-F1
#
_entry.id   AF-A0A060Z5X5-F1
#
_cell.length_a   1.000
_cell.length_b   1.000
_cell.length_c   1.000
_cell.angle_alpha   90.00
_cell.angle_beta   90.00
_cell.angle_gamma   90.00
#
_symmetry.space_group_name_H-M   'P 1'
#
loop_
_entity.id
_entity.type
_entity.pdbx_description
1 polymer ?
#
loop_
_entity_poly.entity_id
_entity_poly.type
_entity_poly.pdbx_seq_one_letter_code
_entity_poly.pdbx_strand_id
1 'polypeptide(L)'
;MWVALETYMQLQEQFGWDAFKKVFAAYHTMQNVPNDNKGKMNLYAETFSLAVNRNLAPFFKAWGWPIEPATEEKLSNMSVWSDHPMAQYD
;
A
#
# COMPACT_ATOMS: atom_id res chain seq x y z
N MET A 1 -5.99 18.38 10.48
CA MET A 1 -5.54 16.99 10.69
C MET A 1 -4.99 16.50 9.35
N TRP A 2 -3.69 16.28 9.24
CA TRP A 2 -2.99 15.93 7.98
C TRP A 2 -2.67 14.43 7.89
N VAL A 3 -3.51 13.60 8.49
CA VAL A 3 -3.27 12.16 8.70
C VAL A 3 -3.05 11.41 7.38
N ALA A 4 -3.82 11.72 6.34
CA ALA A 4 -3.63 11.08 5.04
C ALA A 4 -2.26 11.39 4.42
N LEU A 5 -1.68 12.57 4.67
CA LEU A 5 -0.35 12.93 4.16
C LEU A 5 0.75 12.13 4.86
N GLU A 6 0.57 11.84 6.16
CA GLU A 6 1.54 11.12 6.96
C GLU A 6 1.74 9.67 6.49
N THR A 7 0.68 8.98 6.08
CA THR A 7 0.76 7.65 5.46
C THR A 7 1.72 7.64 4.26
N TYR A 8 1.61 8.63 3.37
CA TYR A 8 2.48 8.73 2.19
C TYR A 8 3.90 9.15 2.56
N MET A 9 4.07 9.98 3.59
CA MET A 9 5.39 10.38 4.08
C MET A 9 6.16 9.18 4.65
N GLN A 10 5.52 8.33 5.45
CA GLN A 10 6.14 7.11 5.98
C GLN A 10 6.53 6.12 4.88
N LEU A 11 5.71 5.99 3.81
CA LEU A 11 6.08 5.20 2.64
C LEU A 11 7.29 5.80 1.90
N GLN A 12 7.36 7.13 1.79
CA GLN A 12 8.47 7.81 1.15
C GLN A 12 9.76 7.69 1.96
N GLU A 13 9.69 7.82 3.29
CA GLU A 13 10.84 7.67 4.18
C GLU A 13 11.42 6.25 4.10
N GLN A 14 10.56 5.23 4.06
CA GLN A 14 10.99 3.83 4.02
C GLN A 14 11.47 3.37 2.64
N PHE A 15 10.74 3.71 1.58
CA PHE A 15 10.95 3.13 0.24
C PHE A 15 11.48 4.13 -0.80
N GLY A 16 11.55 5.41 -0.45
CA GLY A 16 12.03 6.49 -1.31
C GLY A 16 11.05 6.86 -2.44
N TRP A 17 11.39 7.93 -3.16
CA TRP A 17 10.62 8.42 -4.30
C TRP A 17 10.57 7.45 -5.49
N ASP A 18 11.51 6.51 -5.56
CA ASP A 18 11.54 5.54 -6.65
C ASP A 18 10.35 4.58 -6.62
N ALA A 19 9.87 4.21 -5.43
CA ALA A 19 8.68 3.40 -5.26
C ALA A 19 7.44 4.09 -5.85
N PHE A 20 7.24 5.38 -5.56
CA PHE A 20 6.13 6.16 -6.10
C PHE A 20 6.17 6.26 -7.63
N LYS A 21 7.35 6.52 -8.22
CA LYS A 21 7.51 6.54 -9.68
C LYS A 21 7.13 5.19 -10.31
N LYS A 22 7.54 4.06 -9.70
CA LYS A 22 7.18 2.71 -10.17
C LYS A 22 5.67 2.47 -10.09
N VAL A 23 5.03 2.86 -9.00
CA VAL A 23 3.58 2.75 -8.83
C VAL A 23 2.83 3.56 -9.89
N PHE A 24 3.21 4.82 -10.10
CA PHE A 24 2.57 5.67 -11.11
C PHE A 24 2.82 5.19 -12.54
N ALA A 25 4.04 4.70 -12.83
CA ALA A 25 4.34 4.06 -14.11
C ALA A 25 3.45 2.84 -14.37
N ALA A 26 3.22 2.01 -13.34
CA ALA A 26 2.34 0.84 -13.46
C ALA A 26 0.89 1.25 -13.81
N TYR A 27 0.38 2.34 -13.22
CA TYR A 27 -0.96 2.83 -13.53
C TYR A 27 -1.14 3.27 -14.97
N HIS A 28 -0.12 3.81 -15.64
CA HIS A 28 -0.22 4.20 -17.05
C HIS A 28 -0.49 3.01 -17.99
N THR A 29 -0.11 1.81 -17.59
CA THR A 29 -0.29 0.58 -18.39
C THR A 29 -1.42 -0.31 -17.88
N MET A 30 -2.02 0.04 -16.74
CA MET A 30 -3.00 -0.81 -16.07
C MET A 30 -4.37 -0.73 -16.74
N GLN A 31 -5.00 -1.89 -16.89
CA GLN A 31 -6.37 -2.03 -17.39
C GLN A 31 -7.27 -2.57 -16.28
N ASN A 32 -8.59 -2.44 -16.45
CA ASN A 32 -9.59 -2.94 -15.49
C ASN A 32 -9.45 -2.36 -14.07
N VAL A 33 -9.08 -1.09 -13.97
CA VAL A 33 -9.01 -0.37 -12.69
C VAL A 33 -10.41 -0.26 -12.07
N PRO A 34 -10.59 -0.58 -10.78
CA PRO A 34 -11.87 -0.43 -10.09
C PRO A 34 -12.38 1.01 -10.11
N ASN A 35 -13.70 1.18 -10.20
CA ASN A 35 -14.32 2.51 -10.21
C ASN A 35 -14.67 3.03 -8.81
N ASP A 36 -14.86 2.12 -7.84
CA ASP A 36 -15.18 2.45 -6.46
C ASP A 36 -13.92 2.72 -5.62
N ASN A 37 -14.10 3.44 -4.51
CA ASN A 37 -12.99 3.85 -3.65
C ASN A 37 -12.31 2.67 -2.95
N LYS A 38 -13.09 1.67 -2.51
CA LYS A 38 -12.55 0.51 -1.79
C LYS A 38 -11.63 -0.31 -2.69
N GLY A 39 -12.08 -0.57 -3.92
CA GLY A 39 -11.29 -1.23 -4.95
C GLY A 39 -10.01 -0.47 -5.29
N LYS A 40 -10.08 0.87 -5.43
CA LYS A 40 -8.88 1.70 -5.68
C LYS A 40 -7.88 1.65 -4.52
N MET A 41 -8.34 1.68 -3.28
CA MET A 41 -7.47 1.59 -2.10
C MET A 41 -6.75 0.24 -2.02
N ASN A 42 -7.47 -0.86 -2.30
CA ASN A 42 -6.89 -2.20 -2.35
C ASN A 42 -5.89 -2.36 -3.49
N LEU A 43 -6.24 -1.86 -4.69
CA LEU A 43 -5.35 -1.85 -5.83
C LEU A 43 -4.07 -1.05 -5.55
N TYR A 44 -4.17 0.10 -4.87
CA TYR A 44 -3.00 0.86 -4.44
C TYR A 44 -2.12 0.07 -3.49
N ALA A 45 -2.70 -0.55 -2.44
CA ALA A 45 -1.94 -1.37 -1.50
C ALA A 45 -1.23 -2.54 -2.19
N GLU A 46 -1.90 -3.23 -3.12
CA GLU A 46 -1.33 -4.31 -3.93
C GLU A 46 -0.19 -3.80 -4.83
N THR A 47 -0.45 -2.76 -5.62
CA THR A 47 0.51 -2.20 -6.59
C THR A 47 1.76 -1.69 -5.88
N PHE A 48 1.60 -1.00 -4.75
CA PHE A 48 2.73 -0.49 -3.99
C PHE A 48 3.54 -1.64 -3.39
N SER A 49 2.88 -2.63 -2.79
CA SER A 49 3.53 -3.82 -2.23
C SER A 49 4.37 -4.56 -3.26
N LEU A 50 3.83 -4.72 -4.48
CA LEU A 50 4.57 -5.30 -5.62
C LEU A 50 5.77 -4.43 -6.02
N ALA A 51 5.61 -3.10 -6.09
CA ALA A 51 6.66 -2.18 -6.48
C ALA A 51 7.87 -2.17 -5.53
N VAL A 52 7.64 -2.44 -4.24
CA VAL A 52 8.69 -2.51 -3.21
C VAL A 52 9.05 -3.93 -2.77
N ASN A 53 8.41 -4.94 -3.36
CA ASN A 53 8.57 -6.36 -3.02
C ASN A 53 8.42 -6.64 -1.50
N ARG A 54 7.38 -6.05 -0.89
CA ARG A 54 7.10 -6.14 0.55
C ARG A 54 5.60 -6.10 0.75
N ASN A 55 5.05 -6.94 1.65
CA ASN A 55 3.63 -6.89 1.98
C ASN A 55 3.34 -5.69 2.90
N LEU A 56 2.61 -4.71 2.37
CA LEU A 56 2.22 -3.48 3.07
C LEU A 56 0.77 -3.51 3.57
N ALA A 57 0.04 -4.62 3.40
CA ALA A 57 -1.36 -4.71 3.83
C ALA A 57 -1.56 -4.39 5.32
N PRO A 58 -0.72 -4.90 6.26
CA PRO A 58 -0.85 -4.55 7.68
C PRO A 58 -0.68 -3.05 7.95
N PHE A 59 0.30 -2.43 7.27
CA PHE A 59 0.53 -0.99 7.37
C PHE A 59 -0.70 -0.16 6.97
N PHE A 60 -1.31 -0.49 5.84
CA PHE A 60 -2.51 0.23 5.38
C PHE A 60 -3.71 -0.03 6.30
N LYS A 61 -3.84 -1.24 6.87
CA LYS A 61 -4.89 -1.56 7.86
C LYS A 61 -4.72 -0.76 9.15
N ALA A 62 -3.49 -0.61 9.65
CA ALA A 62 -3.19 0.22 10.81
C ALA A 62 -3.54 1.70 10.57
N TRP A 63 -3.46 2.16 9.32
CA TRP A 63 -3.95 3.48 8.90
C TRP A 63 -5.47 3.54 8.65
N GLY A 64 -6.22 2.49 8.97
CA GLY A 64 -7.68 2.43 8.83
C GLY A 64 -8.19 2.19 7.40
N TRP A 65 -7.33 1.76 6.47
CA TRP A 65 -7.77 1.47 5.10
C TRP A 65 -8.57 0.15 5.08
N PRO A 66 -9.65 0.08 4.27
CA PRO A 66 -10.49 -1.12 4.17
C PRO A 66 -9.83 -2.16 3.26
N ILE A 67 -8.66 -2.66 3.64
CA ILE A 67 -7.95 -3.72 2.93
C ILE A 67 -8.73 -5.03 3.04
N GLU A 68 -9.01 -5.64 1.89
CA GLU A 68 -9.81 -6.85 1.77
C GLU A 68 -8.94 -8.11 1.91
N PRO A 69 -9.51 -9.22 2.42
CA PRO A 69 -8.79 -10.48 2.56
C PRO A 69 -8.16 -10.98 1.26
N ALA A 70 -8.81 -10.75 0.11
CA ALA A 70 -8.27 -11.12 -1.20
C ALA A 70 -6.94 -10.40 -1.51
N THR A 71 -6.78 -9.15 -1.08
CA THR A 71 -5.53 -8.40 -1.23
C THR A 71 -4.45 -8.96 -0.32
N GLU A 72 -4.80 -9.30 0.93
CA GLU A 72 -3.86 -9.93 1.87
C GLU A 72 -3.37 -11.29 1.37
N GLU A 73 -4.27 -12.10 0.80
CA GLU A 73 -3.94 -13.41 0.22
C GLU A 73 -2.95 -13.28 -0.94
N LYS A 74 -3.18 -12.33 -1.87
CA LYS A 74 -2.25 -12.07 -2.98
C LYS A 74 -0.84 -11.69 -2.51
N LEU A 75 -0.75 -10.97 -1.40
CA LEU A 75 0.51 -10.48 -0.84
C LEU A 75 1.15 -11.45 0.17
N SER A 76 0.49 -12.56 0.50
CA SER A 76 0.90 -13.50 1.55
C SER A 76 2.29 -14.12 1.33
N ASN A 77 2.71 -14.26 0.07
CA ASN A 77 4.02 -14.81 -0.29
C ASN A 77 5.18 -13.83 -0.07
N MET A 78 4.89 -12.54 0.15
CA MET A 78 5.91 -11.53 0.38
C MET A 78 6.21 -11.39 1.88
N SER A 79 7.46 -11.09 2.20
CA SER A 79 7.83 -10.67 3.56
C SER A 79 6.98 -9.48 4.00
N VAL A 80 6.49 -9.51 5.23
CA VAL A 80 5.66 -8.43 5.80
C VAL A 80 6.54 -7.28 6.27
N TRP A 81 6.06 -6.04 6.11
CA TRP A 81 6.68 -4.90 6.79
C TRP A 81 6.18 -4.82 8.23
N SER A 82 6.78 -5.59 9.14
CA SER A 82 6.30 -5.75 10.52
C SER A 82 6.71 -4.63 11.48
N ASP A 83 7.78 -3.91 11.18
CA ASP A 83 8.35 -2.83 11.99
C ASP A 83 7.92 -1.44 11.49
N HIS A 84 6.75 -1.34 10.87
CA HIS A 84 6.25 -0.08 10.34
C HIS A 84 5.88 0.90 11.47
N PRO A 85 5.95 2.23 11.24
CA PRO A 85 5.71 3.24 12.29
C PRO A 85 4.36 3.14 13.00
N MET A 86 3.35 2.57 12.33
CA MET A 86 2.02 2.37 12.90
C MET A 86 1.87 1.11 13.76
N ALA A 87 2.89 0.26 13.87
CA ALA A 87 2.79 -1.02 14.58
C ALA A 87 2.67 -0.84 16.10
N GLN A 88 2.97 0.37 16.59
CA GLN A 88 2.86 0.75 18.00
C GLN A 88 1.44 1.19 18.41
N TYR A 89 0.51 1.32 17.46
CA TYR A 89 -0.83 1.87 17.68
C TYR A 89 -1.94 0.82 17.54
N ASP A 90 -1.58 -0.47 17.51
CA ASP A 90 -2.52 -1.61 17.49
C ASP A 90 -3.33 -1.75 18.79
#